data_AF-A0A841EVX7-F1
#
_entry.id   AF-A0A841EVX7-F1
#
_cell.length_a   1.000
_cell.length_b   1.000
_cell.length_c   1.000
_cell.angle_alpha   90.00
_cell.angle_beta   90.00
_cell.angle_gamma   90.00
#
_symmetry.space_group_name_H-M   'P 1'
#
loop_
_entity.id
_entity.type
_entity.pdbx_description
1 polymer ?
#
loop_
_entity_poly.entity_id
_entity_poly.type
_entity_poly.pdbx_seq_one_letter_code
_entity_poly.pdbx_strand_id
1 'polypeptide(L)'
;MKAVLKNVTLLSLIITLVVSFNGVSSASSEPVIEKGEIPQTTTSIPGYMVSNENIQRVIGSEEYSNYIAEEKLVHRTKLLIDNLTLDGDTVHINGLVRYNGGVVPLQLDGTLYSSREQSDGIDSYVGDLKEINDSFKVLHFKIKTNDRADTSLISTDLRNTANIKLYLQDKKGDMFYFEEKLNHLNIDTSKITTDGSYTDSLLDGNWFEQILAPAESHRITNEEIGPFSANPYIKSCSNVYYSKVPFGVDVAEFYFCPKVEGNIVDVGKAGTANWTSRLTVAEHVRVNGNTTNGIEQRYKIGGVTSGGTQTLGTIAAGQNTVITSRLIGGVYKKSTSEIKANWPVIIGLFTKNVPYYAAGKSAYNVLTSISYQTNTTTVNDTMYQNVVGNVSGYSYKIDKSAYLYDAGHYLDLGLLVSTWDSKQKSNESTTAYINWKFDVSFLGSKVETLDWKIPVNYRVNAN
;
A
#
# COMPACT_ATOMS: atom_id res chain seq x y z
N MET A 1 13.24 -8.91 72.56
CA MET A 1 12.42 -9.65 73.55
C MET A 1 11.08 -9.97 72.88
N LYS A 2 10.74 -11.27 72.82
CA LYS A 2 9.43 -11.93 72.55
C LYS A 2 8.25 -11.01 72.13
N ALA A 3 7.68 -11.12 70.93
CA ALA A 3 6.79 -12.16 70.38
C ALA A 3 5.29 -11.93 70.65
N VAL A 4 4.46 -12.53 69.77
CA VAL A 4 3.03 -12.94 69.95
C VAL A 4 2.02 -11.83 69.60
N LEU A 5 1.32 -11.81 68.45
CA LEU A 5 0.38 -12.77 67.81
C LEU A 5 -0.87 -13.07 68.65
N LYS A 6 -2.06 -12.58 68.26
CA LYS A 6 -3.33 -13.34 68.41
C LYS A 6 -4.54 -12.69 67.72
N ASN A 7 -5.07 -13.47 66.78
CA ASN A 7 -6.44 -13.62 66.29
C ASN A 7 -7.57 -13.12 67.19
N VAL A 8 -8.61 -12.51 66.59
CA VAL A 8 -10.02 -12.88 66.80
C VAL A 8 -10.78 -12.76 65.48
N THR A 9 -11.66 -13.72 65.29
CA THR A 9 -12.38 -14.14 64.08
C THR A 9 -13.83 -13.65 64.09
N LEU A 10 -14.37 -13.42 62.89
CA LEU A 10 -15.69 -13.84 62.37
C LEU A 10 -16.97 -12.99 62.54
N LEU A 11 -17.75 -13.03 61.43
CA LEU A 11 -19.16 -12.65 61.15
C LEU A 11 -19.40 -11.15 60.90
N SER A 12 -20.04 -10.68 59.82
CA SER A 12 -20.69 -11.29 58.65
C SER A 12 -21.25 -10.14 57.80
N LEU A 13 -21.06 -10.15 56.49
CA LEU A 13 -22.14 -9.76 55.58
C LEU A 13 -21.94 -10.39 54.19
N ILE A 14 -22.91 -11.21 53.86
CA ILE A 14 -23.11 -11.91 52.59
C ILE A 14 -23.73 -10.90 51.61
N ILE A 15 -23.07 -10.61 50.49
CA ILE A 15 -23.76 -10.24 49.24
C ILE A 15 -23.10 -11.02 48.10
N THR A 16 -23.86 -12.00 47.64
CA THR A 16 -23.61 -12.81 46.46
C THR A 16 -23.77 -11.94 45.21
N LEU A 17 -22.71 -11.76 44.42
CA LEU A 17 -22.83 -11.41 43.01
C LEU A 17 -22.24 -12.56 42.20
N VAL A 18 -23.13 -13.36 41.63
CA VAL A 18 -22.80 -14.42 40.67
C VAL A 18 -22.34 -13.71 39.39
N VAL A 19 -21.03 -13.66 39.16
CA VAL A 19 -20.47 -13.49 37.83
C VAL A 19 -19.76 -14.79 37.51
N SER A 20 -20.44 -15.61 36.72
CA SER A 20 -19.91 -16.83 36.11
C SER A 20 -18.64 -16.49 35.32
N PHE A 21 -17.50 -16.84 35.87
CA PHE A 21 -16.24 -17.00 35.15
C PHE A 21 -16.39 -18.18 34.19
N ASN A 22 -16.92 -17.93 32.99
CA ASN A 22 -16.60 -18.78 31.84
C ASN A 22 -15.26 -18.29 31.31
N GLY A 23 -14.19 -18.85 31.88
CA GLY A 23 -12.89 -18.84 31.25
C GLY A 23 -13.00 -19.59 29.92
N VAL A 24 -13.28 -18.86 28.84
CA VAL A 24 -13.01 -19.35 27.49
C VAL A 24 -11.51 -19.25 27.32
N SER A 25 -10.80 -20.31 27.72
CA SER A 25 -9.51 -20.59 27.10
C SER A 25 -9.81 -20.83 25.62
N SER A 26 -9.51 -19.85 24.78
CA SER A 26 -9.38 -20.08 23.35
C SER A 26 -8.16 -20.98 23.17
N ALA A 27 -8.38 -22.29 23.32
CA ALA A 27 -7.49 -23.27 22.77
C ALA A 27 -7.45 -22.98 21.26
N SER A 28 -6.33 -22.49 20.76
CA SER A 28 -6.03 -22.59 19.34
C SER A 28 -6.04 -24.08 19.05
N SER A 29 -7.09 -24.56 18.41
CA SER A 29 -7.12 -25.92 17.88
C SER A 29 -5.99 -26.01 16.85
N GLU A 30 -4.87 -26.61 17.26
CA GLU A 30 -3.90 -27.13 16.30
C GLU A 30 -4.66 -28.02 15.30
N PRO A 31 -4.39 -27.93 13.99
CA PRO A 31 -5.00 -28.82 13.03
C PRO A 31 -4.70 -30.27 13.43
N VAL A 32 -5.75 -31.06 13.62
CA VAL A 32 -5.65 -32.46 14.01
C VAL A 32 -4.96 -33.21 12.87
N ILE A 33 -3.77 -33.75 13.15
CA ILE A 33 -3.06 -34.63 12.23
C ILE A 33 -3.76 -35.99 12.26
N GLU A 34 -4.67 -36.24 11.31
CA GLU A 34 -5.28 -37.54 11.15
C GLU A 34 -4.31 -38.50 10.42
N LYS A 35 -4.21 -39.74 10.90
CA LYS A 35 -3.61 -40.84 10.12
C LYS A 35 -4.67 -41.36 9.13
N GLY A 36 -4.86 -40.65 8.02
CA GLY A 36 -5.82 -41.03 6.98
C GLY A 36 -5.29 -42.11 6.02
N GLU A 37 -6.16 -43.03 5.59
CA GLU A 37 -5.94 -43.92 4.45
C GLU A 37 -6.05 -43.14 3.13
N ILE A 38 -5.16 -43.42 2.17
CA ILE A 38 -5.10 -42.74 0.86
C ILE A 38 -6.11 -43.40 -0.09
N PRO A 39 -7.03 -42.66 -0.73
CA PRO A 39 -7.91 -43.21 -1.77
C PRO A 39 -7.14 -43.80 -2.96
N GLN A 40 -7.71 -44.80 -3.64
CA GLN A 40 -7.03 -45.53 -4.73
C GLN A 40 -6.84 -44.74 -6.04
N THR A 41 -7.41 -43.53 -6.16
CA THR A 41 -7.38 -42.69 -7.36
C THR A 41 -6.69 -41.34 -7.17
N THR A 42 -5.84 -41.22 -6.14
CA THR A 42 -5.22 -39.94 -5.79
C THR A 42 -3.96 -39.68 -6.62
N THR A 43 -3.92 -38.56 -7.35
CA THR A 43 -2.71 -38.14 -8.06
C THR A 43 -1.75 -37.45 -7.09
N SER A 44 -0.49 -37.89 -7.06
CA SER A 44 0.53 -37.34 -6.17
C SER A 44 1.40 -36.33 -6.88
N ILE A 45 1.34 -35.06 -6.47
CA ILE A 45 2.23 -33.99 -6.90
C ILE A 45 3.37 -33.83 -5.89
N PRO A 46 4.64 -33.97 -6.29
CA PRO A 46 5.77 -33.64 -5.42
C PRO A 46 5.80 -32.13 -5.13
N GLY A 47 6.21 -31.76 -3.93
CA GLY A 47 6.39 -30.37 -3.57
C GLY A 47 7.43 -30.18 -2.47
N TYR A 48 7.59 -28.95 -2.05
CA TYR A 48 8.46 -28.61 -0.93
C TYR A 48 7.78 -27.66 0.05
N MET A 49 8.22 -27.73 1.30
CA MET A 49 7.85 -26.87 2.40
C MET A 49 9.06 -26.04 2.80
N VAL A 50 8.86 -24.74 2.98
CA VAL A 50 9.86 -23.79 3.48
C VAL A 50 9.34 -23.21 4.78
N SER A 51 10.13 -23.30 5.84
CA SER A 51 9.75 -22.68 7.11
C SER A 51 9.68 -21.17 6.97
N ASN A 52 8.76 -20.52 7.68
CA ASN A 52 8.52 -19.07 7.60
C ASN A 52 9.82 -18.24 7.70
N GLU A 53 10.68 -18.59 8.65
CA GLU A 53 11.99 -17.97 8.88
C GLU A 53 12.96 -18.06 7.69
N ASN A 54 12.78 -19.04 6.81
CA ASN A 54 13.63 -19.29 5.64
C ASN A 54 13.02 -18.82 4.33
N ILE A 55 11.74 -18.43 4.29
CA ILE A 55 11.04 -18.00 3.06
C ILE A 55 11.82 -16.88 2.36
N GLN A 56 12.26 -15.85 3.08
CA GLN A 56 13.03 -14.75 2.48
C GLN A 56 14.34 -15.22 1.85
N ARG A 57 15.02 -16.18 2.48
CA ARG A 57 16.33 -16.68 2.01
C ARG A 57 16.19 -17.62 0.83
N VAL A 58 15.12 -18.41 0.81
CA VAL A 58 14.83 -19.35 -0.27
C VAL A 58 14.15 -18.57 -1.40
N ILE A 59 12.89 -18.20 -1.26
CA ILE A 59 12.09 -17.61 -2.36
C ILE A 59 12.52 -16.17 -2.70
N GLY A 60 13.00 -15.42 -1.71
CA GLY A 60 13.46 -14.04 -1.87
C GLY A 60 14.93 -13.91 -2.31
N SER A 61 15.52 -14.93 -2.93
CA SER A 61 16.92 -14.92 -3.40
C SER A 61 17.03 -15.29 -4.88
N GLU A 62 17.91 -14.60 -5.61
CA GLU A 62 18.27 -14.95 -6.99
C GLU A 62 18.93 -16.34 -7.09
N GLU A 63 19.46 -16.86 -5.97
CA GLU A 63 20.12 -18.17 -5.88
C GLU A 63 19.17 -19.29 -5.42
N TYR A 64 17.84 -19.10 -5.38
CA TYR A 64 16.93 -20.05 -4.73
C TYR A 64 17.05 -21.49 -5.27
N SER A 65 17.32 -21.67 -6.57
CA SER A 65 17.44 -22.98 -7.21
C SER A 65 18.53 -23.84 -6.56
N ASN A 66 19.61 -23.22 -6.06
CA ASN A 66 20.67 -23.90 -5.32
C ASN A 66 20.18 -24.42 -3.96
N TYR A 67 19.30 -23.67 -3.28
CA TYR A 67 18.78 -24.08 -1.97
C TYR A 67 17.83 -25.27 -2.06
N ILE A 68 17.06 -25.37 -3.15
CA ILE A 68 16.22 -26.54 -3.41
C ILE A 68 17.09 -27.75 -3.74
N ALA A 69 18.08 -27.58 -4.63
CA ALA A 69 18.95 -28.66 -5.06
C ALA A 69 19.76 -29.29 -3.91
N GLU A 70 20.12 -28.50 -2.89
CA GLU A 70 20.90 -28.97 -1.74
C GLU A 70 20.04 -29.40 -0.54
N GLU A 71 18.70 -29.27 -0.59
CA GLU A 71 17.75 -29.55 0.50
C GLU A 71 18.08 -28.91 1.86
N LYS A 72 18.96 -27.89 1.88
CA LYS A 72 19.47 -27.34 3.15
C LYS A 72 18.41 -26.58 3.95
N LEU A 73 17.44 -25.97 3.26
CA LEU A 73 16.43 -25.06 3.85
C LEU A 73 14.99 -25.40 3.44
N VAL A 74 14.79 -26.52 2.73
CA VAL A 74 13.48 -26.95 2.25
C VAL A 74 13.24 -28.40 2.63
N HIS A 75 11.98 -28.76 2.90
CA HIS A 75 11.58 -30.12 3.22
C HIS A 75 10.66 -30.68 2.15
N ARG A 76 10.91 -31.91 1.69
CA ARG A 76 10.01 -32.57 0.73
C ARG A 76 8.62 -32.78 1.34
N THR A 77 7.60 -32.48 0.56
CA THR A 77 6.18 -32.70 0.88
C THR A 77 5.48 -33.26 -0.35
N LYS A 78 4.21 -33.62 -0.22
CA LYS A 78 3.37 -34.07 -1.34
C LYS A 78 1.98 -33.50 -1.22
N LEU A 79 1.44 -33.09 -2.35
CA LEU A 79 0.01 -32.82 -2.52
C LEU A 79 -0.61 -34.06 -3.16
N LEU A 80 -1.64 -34.58 -2.52
CA LEU A 80 -2.40 -35.74 -2.97
C LEU A 80 -3.75 -35.22 -3.43
N ILE A 81 -4.00 -35.16 -4.73
CA ILE A 81 -5.25 -34.63 -5.29
C ILE A 81 -6.20 -35.80 -5.56
N ASP A 82 -7.34 -35.81 -4.86
CA ASP A 82 -8.41 -36.78 -5.07
C ASP A 82 -9.29 -36.36 -6.24
N ASN A 83 -9.59 -35.06 -6.34
CA ASN A 83 -10.39 -34.49 -7.42
C ASN A 83 -9.95 -33.05 -7.72
N LEU A 84 -9.83 -32.73 -9.01
CA LEU A 84 -9.74 -31.36 -9.50
C LEU A 84 -10.77 -31.20 -10.62
N THR A 85 -11.76 -30.35 -10.39
CA THR A 85 -12.84 -30.08 -11.34
C THR A 85 -12.75 -28.66 -11.86
N LEU A 86 -12.85 -28.52 -13.19
CA LEU A 86 -12.97 -27.26 -13.91
C LEU A 86 -14.32 -27.24 -14.63
N ASP A 87 -15.13 -26.23 -14.35
CA ASP A 87 -16.39 -25.98 -15.04
C ASP A 87 -16.55 -24.48 -15.29
N GLY A 88 -16.27 -24.07 -16.53
CA GLY A 88 -16.20 -22.66 -16.89
C GLY A 88 -15.07 -21.93 -16.16
N ASP A 89 -15.42 -20.93 -15.37
CA ASP A 89 -14.48 -20.20 -14.51
C ASP A 89 -14.37 -20.81 -13.11
N THR A 90 -15.17 -21.82 -12.77
CA THR A 90 -15.21 -22.36 -11.42
C THR A 90 -14.20 -23.49 -11.22
N VAL A 91 -13.50 -23.47 -10.08
CA VAL A 91 -12.48 -24.46 -9.70
C VAL A 91 -12.80 -25.05 -8.35
N HIS A 92 -12.72 -26.38 -8.29
CA HIS A 92 -12.83 -27.17 -7.07
C HIS A 92 -11.65 -28.13 -6.97
N ILE A 93 -10.92 -28.10 -5.86
CA ILE A 93 -9.81 -29.00 -5.56
C ILE A 93 -10.05 -29.68 -4.21
N ASN A 94 -10.08 -31.00 -4.22
CA ASN A 94 -10.12 -31.84 -3.02
C ASN A 94 -8.86 -32.69 -2.96
N GLY A 95 -8.22 -32.72 -1.79
CA GLY A 95 -7.02 -33.51 -1.58
C GLY A 95 -6.47 -33.45 -0.16
N LEU A 96 -5.21 -33.83 -0.04
CA LEU A 96 -4.47 -33.88 1.22
C LEU A 96 -3.03 -33.34 1.01
N VAL A 97 -2.51 -32.60 1.98
CA VAL A 97 -1.09 -32.21 2.02
C VAL A 97 -0.36 -33.10 3.03
N ARG A 98 0.68 -33.80 2.59
CA ARG A 98 1.52 -34.68 3.44
C ARG A 98 2.81 -34.00 3.85
N TYR A 99 2.89 -33.59 5.12
CA TYR A 99 4.09 -33.00 5.71
C TYR A 99 4.23 -33.39 7.19
N ASN A 100 5.44 -33.29 7.75
CA ASN A 100 5.75 -33.61 9.15
C ASN A 100 5.27 -35.00 9.63
N GLY A 101 5.25 -35.99 8.73
CA GLY A 101 4.79 -37.36 9.03
C GLY A 101 3.28 -37.52 9.14
N GLY A 102 2.50 -36.49 8.84
CA GLY A 102 1.04 -36.46 8.87
C GLY A 102 0.39 -36.15 7.52
N VAL A 103 -0.94 -36.15 7.48
CA VAL A 103 -1.73 -35.64 6.36
C VAL A 103 -2.72 -34.59 6.87
N VAL A 104 -2.88 -33.51 6.12
CA VAL A 104 -3.83 -32.42 6.42
C VAL A 104 -4.79 -32.30 5.25
N PRO A 105 -6.12 -32.35 5.47
CA PRO A 105 -7.11 -32.17 4.41
C PRO A 105 -6.99 -30.81 3.74
N LEU A 106 -7.20 -30.78 2.43
CA LEU A 106 -7.21 -29.58 1.61
C LEU A 106 -8.48 -29.58 0.75
N GLN A 107 -9.30 -28.54 0.91
CA GLN A 107 -10.49 -28.33 0.08
C GLN A 107 -10.54 -26.87 -0.35
N LEU A 108 -10.36 -26.62 -1.65
CA LEU A 108 -10.27 -25.29 -2.25
C LEU A 108 -11.40 -25.08 -3.25
N ASP A 109 -12.09 -23.95 -3.11
CA ASP A 109 -13.12 -23.49 -4.04
C ASP A 109 -12.81 -22.06 -4.50
N GLY A 110 -13.12 -21.75 -5.75
CA GLY A 110 -12.99 -20.38 -6.25
C GLY A 110 -13.17 -20.22 -7.75
N THR A 111 -12.68 -19.09 -8.26
CA THR A 111 -12.92 -18.64 -9.64
C THR A 111 -11.61 -18.34 -10.36
N LEU A 112 -11.55 -18.69 -11.65
CA LEU A 112 -10.47 -18.41 -12.58
C LEU A 112 -10.68 -17.09 -13.30
N TYR A 113 -9.57 -16.41 -13.53
CA TYR A 113 -9.47 -15.20 -14.32
C TYR A 113 -8.39 -15.36 -15.38
N SER A 114 -8.45 -14.57 -16.45
CA SER A 114 -7.37 -14.52 -17.43
C SER A 114 -6.13 -13.91 -16.77
N SER A 115 -4.97 -14.56 -16.93
CA SER A 115 -3.69 -13.98 -16.54
C SER A 115 -3.32 -12.85 -17.50
N ARG A 116 -2.66 -11.82 -16.98
CA ARG A 116 -2.07 -10.76 -17.79
C ARG A 116 -1.00 -11.28 -18.74
N GLU A 117 -0.36 -12.41 -18.43
CA GLU A 117 0.62 -13.04 -19.31
C GLU A 117 0.03 -13.50 -20.66
N GLN A 118 -1.29 -13.57 -20.79
CA GLN A 118 -1.94 -13.81 -22.08
C GLN A 118 -1.64 -12.70 -23.10
N SER A 119 -1.37 -11.45 -22.68
CA SER A 119 -0.93 -10.39 -23.60
C SER A 119 0.44 -10.69 -24.20
N ASP A 120 1.27 -11.41 -23.46
CA ASP A 120 2.54 -11.95 -23.90
C ASP A 120 2.36 -13.35 -24.50
N GLY A 121 1.14 -13.73 -24.88
CA GLY A 121 0.73 -14.98 -25.51
C GLY A 121 1.07 -16.26 -24.73
N ILE A 122 1.17 -16.16 -23.40
CA ILE A 122 1.16 -17.32 -22.50
C ILE A 122 -0.30 -17.59 -22.13
N ASP A 123 -0.89 -18.65 -22.69
CA ASP A 123 -2.27 -19.04 -22.39
C ASP A 123 -2.33 -19.60 -20.96
N SER A 124 -2.80 -18.77 -20.03
CA SER A 124 -2.81 -19.09 -18.61
C SER A 124 -3.93 -18.38 -17.83
N TYR A 125 -4.35 -19.04 -16.75
CA TYR A 125 -5.50 -18.69 -15.93
C TYR A 125 -5.08 -18.70 -14.46
N VAL A 126 -5.55 -17.72 -13.69
CA VAL A 126 -5.21 -17.55 -12.27
C VAL A 126 -6.45 -17.67 -11.41
N GLY A 127 -6.37 -18.42 -10.32
CA GLY A 127 -7.49 -18.63 -9.40
C GLY A 127 -7.46 -17.75 -8.17
N ASP A 128 -8.60 -17.13 -7.85
CA ASP A 128 -8.92 -16.67 -6.49
C ASP A 128 -9.59 -17.81 -5.74
N LEU A 129 -8.78 -18.68 -5.13
CA LEU A 129 -9.23 -19.85 -4.38
C LEU A 129 -9.22 -19.57 -2.88
N LYS A 130 -10.22 -20.09 -2.18
CA LYS A 130 -10.27 -20.09 -0.71
C LYS A 130 -10.36 -21.50 -0.20
N GLU A 131 -9.68 -21.76 0.91
CA GLU A 131 -9.81 -23.03 1.59
C GLU A 131 -11.01 -23.02 2.55
N ILE A 132 -11.78 -24.10 2.53
CA ILE A 132 -12.96 -24.25 3.40
C ILE A 132 -12.56 -24.60 4.84
N ASN A 133 -11.49 -25.38 5.02
CA ASN A 133 -11.09 -25.93 6.32
C ASN A 133 -10.20 -25.01 7.16
N ASP A 134 -9.82 -23.83 6.63
CA ASP A 134 -8.97 -22.83 7.30
C ASP A 134 -7.67 -23.43 7.90
N SER A 135 -7.04 -24.36 7.19
CA SER A 135 -5.72 -24.91 7.48
C SER A 135 -4.61 -24.19 6.71
N PHE A 136 -4.93 -23.70 5.52
CA PHE A 136 -4.06 -23.07 4.55
C PHE A 136 -4.70 -21.81 3.96
N LYS A 137 -3.88 -20.78 3.84
CA LYS A 137 -4.13 -19.64 2.95
C LYS A 137 -3.60 -19.99 1.56
N VAL A 138 -4.42 -19.83 0.52
CA VAL A 138 -3.93 -19.92 -0.86
C VAL A 138 -3.16 -18.64 -1.19
N LEU A 139 -1.89 -18.79 -1.54
CA LEU A 139 -1.05 -17.68 -1.97
C LEU A 139 -1.17 -17.45 -3.47
N HIS A 140 -1.13 -18.53 -4.26
CA HIS A 140 -1.19 -18.46 -5.72
C HIS A 140 -1.70 -19.78 -6.30
N PHE A 141 -2.56 -19.68 -7.31
CA PHE A 141 -2.98 -20.79 -8.14
C PHE A 141 -3.00 -20.39 -9.60
N LYS A 142 -2.35 -21.18 -10.45
CA LYS A 142 -2.25 -20.90 -11.88
C LYS A 142 -2.32 -22.18 -12.70
N ILE A 143 -3.04 -22.12 -13.81
CA ILE A 143 -3.10 -23.15 -14.86
C ILE A 143 -2.55 -22.53 -16.14
N LYS A 144 -1.52 -23.13 -16.73
CA LYS A 144 -0.95 -22.74 -18.01
C LYS A 144 -1.13 -23.85 -19.03
N THR A 145 -1.78 -23.57 -20.15
CA THR A 145 -2.27 -24.57 -21.11
C THR A 145 -1.37 -24.72 -22.34
N ASN A 146 -0.36 -23.86 -22.50
CA ASN A 146 0.56 -23.89 -23.63
C ASN A 146 2.03 -24.08 -23.24
N ASP A 147 2.87 -24.37 -24.24
CA ASP A 147 4.30 -24.67 -24.06
C ASP A 147 5.21 -23.42 -24.14
N ARG A 148 4.63 -22.22 -24.15
CA ARG A 148 5.42 -20.98 -24.15
C ARG A 148 6.25 -20.89 -22.87
N ALA A 149 7.46 -20.33 -22.92
CA ALA A 149 8.30 -20.25 -21.73
C ALA A 149 7.61 -19.43 -20.61
N ASP A 150 7.48 -20.01 -19.42
CA ASP A 150 7.06 -19.32 -18.18
C ASP A 150 8.25 -19.28 -17.22
N THR A 151 8.84 -18.10 -17.02
CA THR A 151 9.99 -17.91 -16.13
C THR A 151 9.59 -17.92 -14.66
N SER A 152 8.33 -17.64 -14.32
CA SER A 152 7.86 -17.58 -12.93
C SER A 152 7.78 -18.93 -12.20
N LEU A 153 8.16 -20.03 -12.87
CA LEU A 153 8.21 -21.37 -12.28
C LEU A 153 9.45 -21.57 -11.41
N ILE A 154 9.23 -22.26 -10.29
CA ILE A 154 10.30 -22.75 -9.41
C ILE A 154 11.00 -23.94 -10.09
N SER A 155 10.25 -24.81 -10.75
CA SER A 155 10.79 -25.94 -11.51
C SER A 155 11.20 -25.50 -12.90
N THR A 156 12.51 -25.48 -13.16
CA THR A 156 13.06 -25.16 -14.50
C THR A 156 12.59 -26.13 -15.57
N ASP A 157 12.30 -27.38 -15.20
CA ASP A 157 11.91 -28.45 -16.12
C ASP A 157 10.47 -28.28 -16.64
N LEU A 158 9.66 -27.44 -15.97
CA LEU A 158 8.27 -27.19 -16.34
C LEU A 158 8.10 -25.95 -17.22
N ARG A 159 9.14 -25.13 -17.39
CA ARG A 159 9.07 -23.80 -18.05
C ARG A 159 8.42 -23.80 -19.41
N ASN A 160 8.76 -24.80 -20.24
CA ASN A 160 8.29 -24.93 -21.61
C ASN A 160 7.19 -26.01 -21.73
N THR A 161 6.36 -26.16 -20.71
CA THR A 161 5.28 -27.15 -20.70
C THR A 161 3.98 -26.55 -20.19
N ALA A 162 2.86 -27.11 -20.60
CA ALA A 162 1.57 -26.90 -19.95
C ALA A 162 1.62 -27.45 -18.50
N ASN A 163 1.33 -26.59 -17.51
CA ASN A 163 1.59 -26.86 -16.10
C ASN A 163 0.52 -26.25 -15.16
N ILE A 164 0.52 -26.73 -13.92
CA ILE A 164 -0.24 -26.17 -12.81
C ILE A 164 0.71 -25.72 -11.70
N LYS A 165 0.31 -24.68 -10.98
CA LYS A 165 0.98 -24.21 -9.75
C LYS A 165 -0.05 -24.06 -8.65
N LEU A 166 0.29 -24.52 -7.45
CA LEU A 166 -0.47 -24.25 -6.23
C LEU A 166 0.49 -23.96 -5.09
N TYR A 167 0.45 -22.72 -4.59
CA TYR A 167 1.23 -22.29 -3.45
C TYR A 167 0.32 -21.97 -2.28
N LEU A 168 0.65 -22.52 -1.11
CA LEU A 168 -0.13 -22.43 0.11
C LEU A 168 0.73 -21.91 1.26
N GLN A 169 0.10 -21.35 2.28
CA GLN A 169 0.73 -20.98 3.54
C GLN A 169 -0.09 -21.52 4.70
N ASP A 170 0.54 -22.20 5.65
CA ASP A 170 -0.16 -22.68 6.85
C ASP A 170 -0.31 -21.56 7.93
N LYS A 171 -0.92 -21.90 9.06
CA LYS A 171 -1.08 -20.98 10.19
C LYS A 171 0.22 -20.57 10.88
N LYS A 172 1.31 -21.33 10.69
CA LYS A 172 2.64 -20.99 11.23
C LYS A 172 3.39 -20.03 10.30
N GLY A 173 2.85 -19.81 9.10
CA GLY A 173 3.46 -19.01 8.05
C GLY A 173 4.40 -19.82 7.16
N ASP A 174 4.48 -21.14 7.34
CA ASP A 174 5.30 -22.01 6.51
C ASP A 174 4.68 -22.10 5.11
N MET A 175 5.51 -22.02 4.08
CA MET A 175 5.07 -21.99 2.69
C MET A 175 5.22 -23.38 2.06
N PHE A 176 4.20 -23.79 1.32
CA PHE A 176 4.18 -25.03 0.55
C PHE A 176 4.02 -24.67 -0.92
N TYR A 177 4.81 -25.30 -1.78
CA TYR A 177 4.68 -25.10 -3.23
C TYR A 177 4.65 -26.42 -3.98
N PHE A 178 3.70 -26.50 -4.92
CA PHE A 178 3.43 -27.65 -5.75
C PHE A 178 3.36 -27.20 -7.21
N GLU A 179 4.12 -27.85 -8.07
CA GLU A 179 4.12 -27.59 -9.51
C GLU A 179 4.16 -28.93 -10.26
N GLU A 180 3.33 -29.06 -11.29
CA GLU A 180 3.22 -30.32 -12.05
C GLU A 180 2.79 -30.06 -13.49
N LYS A 181 3.11 -30.99 -14.41
CA LYS A 181 2.59 -30.97 -15.77
C LYS A 181 1.09 -31.25 -15.77
N LEU A 182 0.32 -30.51 -16.56
CA LEU A 182 -1.14 -30.70 -16.62
C LEU A 182 -1.54 -32.11 -17.09
N ASN A 183 -0.78 -32.70 -18.01
CA ASN A 183 -1.05 -34.03 -18.53
C ASN A 183 -0.93 -35.14 -17.47
N HIS A 184 -0.17 -34.93 -16.39
CA HIS A 184 -0.09 -35.87 -15.28
C HIS A 184 -1.37 -35.86 -14.41
N LEU A 185 -2.16 -34.79 -14.47
CA LEU A 185 -3.38 -34.62 -13.69
C LEU A 185 -4.65 -34.99 -14.45
N ASN A 186 -4.53 -35.31 -15.75
CA ASN A 186 -5.65 -35.64 -16.64
C ASN A 186 -6.79 -34.60 -16.58
N ILE A 187 -6.42 -33.32 -16.52
CA ILE A 187 -7.34 -32.19 -16.43
C ILE A 187 -7.76 -31.77 -17.84
N ASP A 188 -9.07 -31.63 -18.06
CA ASP A 188 -9.62 -31.09 -19.29
C ASP A 188 -9.70 -29.56 -19.24
N THR A 189 -8.68 -28.88 -19.76
CA THR A 189 -8.62 -27.42 -19.79
C THR A 189 -9.50 -26.79 -20.87
N SER A 190 -10.10 -27.58 -21.77
CA SER A 190 -11.01 -27.05 -22.80
C SER A 190 -12.32 -26.49 -22.22
N LYS A 191 -12.61 -26.85 -20.96
CA LYS A 191 -13.76 -26.37 -20.20
C LYS A 191 -13.55 -25.00 -19.55
N ILE A 192 -12.33 -24.46 -19.59
CA ILE A 192 -12.04 -23.17 -18.99
C ILE A 192 -12.66 -22.07 -19.86
N THR A 193 -13.55 -21.28 -19.26
CA THR A 193 -14.12 -20.08 -19.89
C THR A 193 -14.10 -18.94 -18.90
N THR A 194 -13.29 -17.92 -19.16
CA THR A 194 -13.27 -16.67 -18.37
C THR A 194 -14.02 -15.56 -19.10
N ASP A 195 -14.44 -14.53 -18.38
CA ASP A 195 -15.06 -13.33 -18.96
C ASP A 195 -14.06 -12.38 -19.66
N GLY A 196 -12.78 -12.77 -19.71
CA GLY A 196 -11.68 -11.98 -20.23
C GLY A 196 -11.22 -10.85 -19.29
N SER A 197 -11.80 -10.73 -18.10
CA SER A 197 -11.33 -9.78 -17.09
C SER A 197 -10.02 -10.25 -16.47
N TYR A 198 -9.13 -9.29 -16.23
CA TYR A 198 -7.90 -9.53 -15.49
C TYR A 198 -8.17 -9.35 -13.99
N THR A 199 -7.66 -10.28 -13.18
CA THR A 199 -7.78 -10.21 -11.72
C THR A 199 -6.81 -9.21 -11.08
N ASP A 200 -6.88 -9.09 -9.75
CA ASP A 200 -5.93 -8.30 -8.96
C ASP A 200 -4.49 -8.77 -9.23
N SER A 201 -3.58 -7.81 -9.41
CA SER A 201 -2.14 -8.05 -9.52
C SER A 201 -1.59 -8.95 -8.42
N LEU A 202 -2.15 -8.91 -7.21
CA LEU A 202 -1.73 -9.73 -6.06
C LEU A 202 -2.10 -11.21 -6.18
N LEU A 203 -3.04 -11.56 -7.07
CA LEU A 203 -3.40 -12.96 -7.35
C LEU A 203 -2.59 -13.52 -8.52
N ASP A 204 -2.29 -12.68 -9.52
CA ASP A 204 -1.61 -13.07 -10.76
C ASP A 204 -0.08 -12.95 -10.64
N GLY A 205 0.50 -11.80 -11.01
CA GLY A 205 1.95 -11.63 -11.07
C GLY A 205 2.64 -11.40 -9.73
N ASN A 206 1.93 -10.88 -8.71
CA ASN A 206 2.56 -10.29 -7.52
C ASN A 206 2.20 -11.00 -6.20
N TRP A 207 1.84 -12.29 -6.26
CA TRP A 207 1.40 -13.06 -5.10
C TRP A 207 2.44 -13.15 -3.96
N PHE A 208 3.73 -13.11 -4.30
CA PHE A 208 4.85 -13.20 -3.36
C PHE A 208 4.94 -12.00 -2.42
N GLU A 209 4.37 -10.84 -2.79
CA GLU A 209 4.32 -9.65 -1.94
C GLU A 209 3.53 -9.87 -0.65
N GLN A 210 2.72 -10.94 -0.61
CA GLN A 210 1.99 -11.34 0.58
C GLN A 210 2.91 -11.97 1.65
N ILE A 211 4.12 -12.38 1.29
CA ILE A 211 5.02 -13.17 2.15
C ILE A 211 6.48 -12.72 2.14
N LEU A 212 6.92 -11.92 1.15
CA LEU A 212 8.29 -11.42 1.05
C LEU A 212 8.42 -9.97 1.48
N ALA A 213 9.51 -9.69 2.18
CA ALA A 213 10.02 -8.34 2.34
C ALA A 213 10.94 -7.98 1.16
N PRO A 214 11.14 -6.68 0.87
CA PRO A 214 12.17 -6.25 -0.08
C PRO A 214 13.54 -6.82 0.26
N ALA A 215 14.22 -7.38 -0.73
CA ALA A 215 15.61 -7.80 -0.59
C ALA A 215 16.54 -6.57 -0.42
N GLU A 216 16.17 -5.46 -1.05
CA GLU A 216 16.82 -4.17 -0.87
C GLU A 216 15.77 -3.08 -0.75
N SER A 217 16.00 -2.12 0.15
CA SER A 217 15.22 -0.89 0.23
C SER A 217 16.09 0.23 0.74
N HIS A 218 16.25 1.28 -0.06
CA HIS A 218 17.03 2.45 0.31
C HIS A 218 16.49 3.69 -0.42
N ARG A 219 17.00 4.86 -0.01
CA ARG A 219 16.76 6.12 -0.73
C ARG A 219 17.94 6.40 -1.64
N ILE A 220 17.64 6.59 -2.91
CA ILE A 220 18.58 7.09 -3.90
C ILE A 220 18.59 8.61 -3.78
N THR A 221 19.78 9.19 -3.60
CA THR A 221 19.96 10.64 -3.57
C THR A 221 20.03 11.20 -4.99
N ASN A 222 19.69 12.48 -5.15
CA ASN A 222 19.64 13.15 -6.46
C ASN A 222 20.96 13.10 -7.27
N GLU A 223 22.09 12.74 -6.67
CA GLU A 223 23.39 12.61 -7.35
C GLU A 223 23.45 11.40 -8.30
N GLU A 224 22.67 10.34 -8.05
CA GLU A 224 22.74 9.09 -8.81
C GLU A 224 21.77 9.04 -10.01
N ILE A 225 20.76 9.92 -10.06
CA ILE A 225 19.67 9.86 -11.05
C ILE A 225 19.83 10.92 -12.17
N GLY A 226 20.83 11.80 -12.05
CA GLY A 226 21.06 12.88 -13.00
C GLY A 226 20.02 14.01 -12.85
N PRO A 227 20.34 15.22 -13.35
CA PRO A 227 19.51 16.40 -13.09
C PRO A 227 18.19 16.33 -13.86
N PHE A 228 17.07 16.25 -13.14
CA PHE A 228 15.79 16.68 -13.70
C PHE A 228 15.82 18.20 -13.87
N SER A 229 15.58 18.67 -15.10
CA SER A 229 15.93 20.02 -15.55
C SER A 229 15.41 21.18 -14.68
N ALA A 230 16.27 22.19 -14.53
CA ALA A 230 15.99 23.45 -13.86
C ALA A 230 15.03 24.33 -14.69
N ASN A 231 13.88 24.68 -14.12
CA ASN A 231 13.03 25.79 -14.56
C ASN A 231 12.34 26.35 -13.28
N PRO A 232 11.84 27.61 -13.25
CA PRO A 232 11.37 28.31 -12.03
C PRO A 232 10.08 27.74 -11.43
N TYR A 233 9.67 26.56 -11.88
CA TYR A 233 8.66 25.73 -11.24
C TYR A 233 9.20 25.25 -9.90
N ILE A 234 8.36 25.29 -8.87
CA ILE A 234 8.57 24.45 -7.69
C ILE A 234 8.58 23.01 -8.23
N LYS A 235 9.74 22.37 -8.28
CA LYS A 235 9.87 20.95 -8.60
C LYS A 235 10.78 20.37 -7.54
N SER A 236 10.18 19.83 -6.50
CA SER A 236 10.92 19.02 -5.55
C SER A 236 10.68 17.56 -5.89
N CYS A 237 11.68 16.90 -6.50
CA CYS A 237 11.90 15.48 -6.35
C CYS A 237 13.16 15.38 -5.49
N SER A 238 12.99 15.10 -4.20
CA SER A 238 14.11 15.13 -3.25
C SER A 238 14.59 13.75 -2.86
N ASN A 239 13.68 12.76 -2.81
CA ASN A 239 13.97 11.40 -2.40
C ASN A 239 13.38 10.44 -3.44
N VAL A 240 14.24 9.68 -4.10
CA VAL A 240 13.79 8.53 -4.88
C VAL A 240 13.89 7.31 -3.98
N TYR A 241 12.76 6.68 -3.72
CA TYR A 241 12.69 5.43 -2.99
C TYR A 241 12.86 4.29 -3.97
N TYR A 242 13.72 3.35 -3.58
CA TYR A 242 13.99 2.14 -4.33
C TYR A 242 13.65 0.94 -3.47
N SER A 243 12.97 -0.04 -4.05
CA SER A 243 12.87 -1.38 -3.48
C SER A 243 13.10 -2.43 -4.55
N LYS A 244 13.90 -3.45 -4.22
CA LYS A 244 14.11 -4.64 -5.04
C LYS A 244 13.40 -5.82 -4.38
N VAL A 245 12.50 -6.47 -5.10
CA VAL A 245 11.77 -7.64 -4.62
C VAL A 245 11.95 -8.80 -5.60
N PRO A 246 12.58 -9.90 -5.18
CA PRO A 246 12.68 -11.10 -6.01
C PRO A 246 11.33 -11.79 -6.20
N PHE A 247 11.14 -12.38 -7.37
CA PHE A 247 9.94 -13.05 -7.86
C PHE A 247 10.33 -14.36 -8.55
N GLY A 248 10.48 -15.46 -7.80
CA GLY A 248 10.97 -16.71 -8.39
C GLY A 248 12.41 -16.53 -8.92
N VAL A 249 12.60 -16.59 -10.24
CA VAL A 249 13.88 -16.23 -10.90
C VAL A 249 13.95 -14.79 -11.39
N ASP A 250 12.84 -14.09 -11.38
CA ASP A 250 12.75 -12.72 -11.85
C ASP A 250 12.93 -11.76 -10.67
N VAL A 251 13.14 -10.48 -10.97
CA VAL A 251 13.29 -9.43 -9.97
C VAL A 251 12.46 -8.23 -10.39
N ALA A 252 11.61 -7.76 -9.48
CA ALA A 252 10.91 -6.50 -9.60
C ALA A 252 11.66 -5.38 -8.87
N GLU A 253 11.83 -4.25 -9.55
CA GLU A 253 12.46 -3.04 -9.03
C GLU A 253 11.46 -1.90 -9.06
N PHE A 254 11.21 -1.31 -7.91
CA PHE A 254 10.22 -0.26 -7.72
C PHE A 254 10.93 1.07 -7.48
N TYR A 255 10.75 2.01 -8.40
CA TYR A 255 11.28 3.37 -8.28
C TYR A 255 10.13 4.34 -8.04
N PHE A 256 10.26 5.15 -7.00
CA PHE A 256 9.21 6.07 -6.61
C PHE A 256 9.77 7.40 -6.13
N CYS A 257 9.36 8.50 -6.74
CA CYS A 257 9.67 9.84 -6.27
C CYS A 257 8.36 10.60 -6.02
N PRO A 258 8.04 10.95 -4.77
CA PRO A 258 7.06 12.00 -4.50
C PRO A 258 7.46 13.29 -5.22
N LYS A 259 6.47 14.08 -5.66
CA LYS A 259 6.71 15.34 -6.37
C LYS A 259 5.73 16.39 -5.91
N VAL A 260 6.24 17.57 -5.63
CA VAL A 260 5.42 18.78 -5.46
C VAL A 260 5.72 19.73 -6.59
N GLU A 261 4.65 20.14 -7.27
CA GLU A 261 4.68 21.16 -8.32
C GLU A 261 3.70 22.29 -8.05
N GLY A 262 3.94 23.49 -8.57
CA GLY A 262 3.07 24.62 -8.28
C GLY A 262 3.65 25.96 -8.67
N ASN A 263 2.84 27.00 -8.49
CA ASN A 263 3.19 28.37 -8.83
C ASN A 263 2.59 29.37 -7.84
N ILE A 264 3.43 30.27 -7.34
CA ILE A 264 3.04 31.44 -6.55
C ILE A 264 3.53 32.65 -7.34
N VAL A 265 2.59 33.50 -7.74
CA VAL A 265 2.89 34.70 -8.53
C VAL A 265 2.61 35.96 -7.72
N ASP A 266 3.16 37.08 -8.21
CA ASP A 266 2.93 38.39 -7.63
C ASP A 266 1.44 38.76 -7.62
N VAL A 267 1.05 39.53 -6.60
CA VAL A 267 -0.32 40.00 -6.40
C VAL A 267 -0.36 41.51 -6.62
N GLY A 268 -1.06 41.92 -7.67
CA GLY A 268 -1.19 43.34 -8.04
C GLY A 268 -2.00 44.17 -7.04
N LYS A 269 -1.90 45.50 -7.15
CA LYS A 269 -2.73 46.44 -6.35
C LYS A 269 -4.23 46.26 -6.52
N ALA A 270 -4.66 45.81 -7.70
CA ALA A 270 -6.05 45.51 -8.01
C ALA A 270 -6.16 44.14 -8.69
N GLY A 271 -7.30 43.48 -8.51
CA GLY A 271 -7.57 42.17 -9.09
C GLY A 271 -7.09 41.01 -8.21
N THR A 272 -6.98 39.84 -8.84
CA THR A 272 -6.70 38.57 -8.19
C THR A 272 -5.61 37.81 -8.93
N ALA A 273 -4.81 37.05 -8.20
CA ALA A 273 -3.82 36.14 -8.74
C ALA A 273 -4.16 34.69 -8.40
N ASN A 274 -3.82 33.77 -9.30
CA ASN A 274 -3.99 32.34 -9.10
C ASN A 274 -2.69 31.74 -8.57
N TRP A 275 -2.78 31.12 -7.41
CA TRP A 275 -1.71 30.34 -6.79
C TRP A 275 -2.07 28.86 -6.85
N THR A 276 -1.10 28.00 -7.12
CA THR A 276 -1.31 26.56 -7.24
C THR A 276 -0.23 25.76 -6.53
N SER A 277 -0.62 24.60 -6.01
CA SER A 277 0.29 23.55 -5.60
C SER A 277 -0.35 22.19 -5.81
N ARG A 278 0.44 21.24 -6.29
CA ARG A 278 0.07 19.87 -6.59
C ARG A 278 1.02 18.91 -5.90
N LEU A 279 0.47 17.87 -5.28
CA LEU A 279 1.21 16.68 -4.87
C LEU A 279 0.93 15.55 -5.85
N THR A 280 1.97 14.94 -6.40
CA THR A 280 1.92 13.79 -7.30
C THR A 280 3.17 12.92 -7.12
N VAL A 281 3.42 11.98 -8.03
CA VAL A 281 4.57 11.08 -8.01
C VAL A 281 5.17 10.95 -9.41
N ALA A 282 6.46 10.64 -9.50
CA ALA A 282 7.03 9.95 -10.65
C ALA A 282 7.41 8.56 -10.21
N GLU A 283 7.13 7.58 -11.05
CA GLU A 283 7.39 6.19 -10.74
C GLU A 283 7.75 5.41 -12.01
N HIS A 284 8.38 4.26 -11.81
CA HIS A 284 8.32 3.17 -12.77
C HIS A 284 8.60 1.85 -12.05
N VAL A 285 8.16 0.75 -12.65
CA VAL A 285 8.53 -0.61 -12.25
C VAL A 285 9.42 -1.21 -13.33
N ARG A 286 10.51 -1.86 -12.94
CA ARG A 286 11.28 -2.73 -13.83
C ARG A 286 11.13 -4.17 -13.41
N VAL A 287 11.07 -5.07 -14.38
CA VAL A 287 11.21 -6.51 -14.16
C VAL A 287 12.42 -6.97 -14.95
N ASN A 288 13.39 -7.59 -14.28
CA ASN A 288 14.65 -8.03 -14.86
C ASN A 288 15.36 -6.92 -15.66
N GLY A 289 15.36 -5.70 -15.12
CA GLY A 289 15.96 -4.53 -15.75
C GLY A 289 15.13 -3.87 -16.87
N ASN A 290 14.01 -4.46 -17.30
CA ASN A 290 13.13 -3.89 -18.33
C ASN A 290 11.97 -3.13 -17.69
N THR A 291 11.70 -1.90 -18.13
CA THR A 291 10.53 -1.13 -17.67
C THR A 291 9.25 -1.80 -18.16
N THR A 292 8.34 -2.11 -17.23
CA THR A 292 7.09 -2.82 -17.53
C THR A 292 5.89 -1.94 -17.22
N ASN A 293 4.98 -1.82 -18.20
CA ASN A 293 3.67 -1.19 -18.02
C ASN A 293 2.66 -2.29 -17.66
N GLY A 294 2.19 -2.34 -16.42
CA GLY A 294 1.21 -3.35 -16.00
C GLY A 294 1.38 -3.89 -14.59
N ILE A 295 2.50 -3.59 -13.93
CA ILE A 295 2.68 -3.85 -12.51
C ILE A 295 2.31 -2.58 -11.74
N GLU A 296 1.35 -2.70 -10.81
CA GLU A 296 0.97 -1.58 -9.95
C GLU A 296 2.14 -1.20 -9.04
N GLN A 297 2.35 0.10 -8.91
CA GLN A 297 3.37 0.64 -8.04
C GLN A 297 3.09 0.33 -6.56
N ARG A 298 4.12 -0.13 -5.82
CA ARG A 298 3.97 -0.58 -4.42
C ARG A 298 4.28 0.50 -3.40
N TYR A 299 5.00 1.52 -3.84
CA TYR A 299 5.08 2.76 -3.12
C TYR A 299 3.79 3.57 -3.25
N LYS A 300 3.33 4.11 -2.13
CA LYS A 300 2.12 4.93 -2.05
C LYS A 300 2.36 6.15 -1.19
N ILE A 301 1.90 7.31 -1.64
CA ILE A 301 1.68 8.48 -0.77
C ILE A 301 0.34 8.29 -0.09
N GLY A 302 0.29 8.28 1.24
CA GLY A 302 -0.93 7.99 2.01
C GLY A 302 -1.27 6.50 2.05
N GLY A 303 -2.54 6.16 2.28
CA GLY A 303 -3.05 4.77 2.29
C GLY A 303 -2.73 3.94 3.54
N VAL A 304 -2.25 4.56 4.62
CA VAL A 304 -1.83 3.85 5.83
C VAL A 304 -3.04 3.60 6.75
N THR A 305 -3.41 2.33 6.93
CA THR A 305 -4.61 1.92 7.68
C THR A 305 -4.45 2.00 9.20
N SER A 306 -3.22 1.99 9.73
CA SER A 306 -2.96 2.12 11.17
C SER A 306 -1.69 2.94 11.47
N GLY A 307 -1.77 3.90 12.39
CA GLY A 307 -0.61 4.68 12.86
C GLY A 307 -0.01 5.72 11.91
N GLY A 308 -0.54 5.86 10.69
CA GLY A 308 -0.06 6.84 9.70
C GLY A 308 -0.56 8.27 9.89
N THR A 309 0.13 9.22 9.27
CA THR A 309 -0.24 10.63 9.13
C THR A 309 -1.20 10.79 7.95
N GLN A 310 -2.19 11.67 8.09
CA GLN A 310 -3.00 12.10 6.96
C GLN A 310 -2.17 12.91 5.97
N THR A 311 -2.46 12.77 4.67
CA THR A 311 -1.93 13.68 3.66
C THR A 311 -2.53 15.07 3.85
N LEU A 312 -1.68 16.06 4.10
CA LEU A 312 -2.02 17.45 4.38
C LEU A 312 -1.31 18.34 3.36
N GLY A 313 -2.08 19.15 2.64
CA GLY A 313 -1.56 20.23 1.81
C GLY A 313 -1.93 21.58 2.41
N THR A 314 -1.00 22.52 2.48
CA THR A 314 -1.19 23.86 3.05
C THR A 314 -0.53 24.91 2.18
N ILE A 315 -1.21 26.04 1.96
CA ILE A 315 -0.60 27.26 1.43
C ILE A 315 -0.92 28.40 2.38
N ALA A 316 0.11 29.03 2.93
CA ALA A 316 0.00 30.23 3.76
C ALA A 316 0.54 31.43 2.99
N ALA A 317 -0.26 32.48 2.86
CA ALA A 317 0.17 33.71 2.21
C ALA A 317 1.11 34.52 3.11
N GLY A 318 1.91 35.37 2.47
CA GLY A 318 2.67 36.39 3.17
C GLY A 318 1.78 37.58 3.55
N GLN A 319 2.42 38.65 4.02
CA GLN A 319 1.71 39.84 4.48
C GLN A 319 0.94 40.53 3.34
N ASN A 320 -0.14 41.24 3.72
CA ASN A 320 -0.99 42.02 2.81
C ASN A 320 -1.64 41.24 1.65
N THR A 321 -1.65 39.91 1.75
CA THR A 321 -2.31 39.02 0.78
C THR A 321 -3.44 38.29 1.48
N VAL A 322 -4.59 38.22 0.81
CA VAL A 322 -5.77 37.52 1.29
C VAL A 322 -6.20 36.47 0.28
N ILE A 323 -6.58 35.29 0.78
CA ILE A 323 -7.19 34.23 -0.03
C ILE A 323 -8.68 34.55 -0.20
N THR A 324 -9.09 34.81 -1.43
CA THR A 324 -10.47 35.18 -1.80
C THR A 324 -11.29 33.97 -2.22
N SER A 325 -10.65 32.98 -2.84
CA SER A 325 -11.24 31.68 -3.11
C SER A 325 -10.16 30.58 -3.11
N ARG A 326 -10.62 29.35 -3.16
CA ARG A 326 -9.82 28.12 -3.23
C ARG A 326 -10.35 27.31 -4.41
N LEU A 327 -9.63 26.28 -4.80
CA LEU A 327 -10.07 25.22 -5.71
C LEU A 327 -9.32 23.99 -5.25
N ILE A 328 -10.05 22.93 -4.90
CA ILE A 328 -9.42 21.69 -4.47
C ILE A 328 -9.83 20.63 -5.45
N GLY A 329 -8.84 19.90 -5.94
CA GLY A 329 -9.09 18.83 -6.88
C GLY A 329 -8.10 17.70 -6.70
N GLY A 330 -8.29 16.67 -7.50
CA GLY A 330 -7.34 15.59 -7.57
C GLY A 330 -7.95 14.31 -8.09
N VAL A 331 -7.07 13.41 -8.49
CA VAL A 331 -7.38 12.01 -8.80
C VAL A 331 -6.58 11.17 -7.81
N TYR A 332 -7.26 10.40 -6.98
CA TYR A 332 -6.61 9.54 -5.98
C TYR A 332 -7.42 8.27 -5.80
N LYS A 333 -6.81 7.20 -5.29
CA LYS A 333 -7.55 5.99 -4.93
C LYS A 333 -7.95 5.99 -3.48
N LYS A 334 -9.13 5.43 -3.20
CA LYS A 334 -9.59 5.05 -1.86
C LYS A 334 -10.15 3.64 -1.95
N SER A 335 -9.48 2.68 -1.32
CA SER A 335 -9.77 1.25 -1.52
C SER A 335 -9.65 0.88 -3.01
N THR A 336 -10.63 0.19 -3.60
CA THR A 336 -10.62 -0.23 -5.01
C THR A 336 -11.12 0.85 -5.97
N SER A 337 -11.62 1.98 -5.48
CA SER A 337 -12.24 3.01 -6.31
C SER A 337 -11.32 4.21 -6.54
N GLU A 338 -11.26 4.67 -7.78
CA GLU A 338 -10.68 5.96 -8.14
C GLU A 338 -11.67 7.08 -7.81
N ILE A 339 -11.21 8.09 -7.08
CA ILE A 339 -11.97 9.28 -6.71
C ILE A 339 -11.45 10.46 -7.52
N LYS A 340 -12.33 11.06 -8.32
CA LYS A 340 -12.10 12.34 -8.99
C LYS A 340 -12.74 13.44 -8.17
N ALA A 341 -11.94 14.13 -7.37
CA ALA A 341 -12.40 15.28 -6.61
C ALA A 341 -12.32 16.53 -7.49
N ASN A 342 -13.44 17.23 -7.67
CA ASN A 342 -13.46 18.58 -8.21
C ASN A 342 -14.39 19.42 -7.34
N TRP A 343 -13.82 20.18 -6.41
CA TRP A 343 -14.58 20.87 -5.37
C TRP A 343 -14.46 22.39 -5.59
N PRO A 344 -15.45 23.03 -6.24
CA PRO A 344 -15.55 24.49 -6.32
C PRO A 344 -15.92 25.07 -4.94
N VAL A 345 -15.61 26.34 -4.74
CA VAL A 345 -15.39 26.89 -3.40
C VAL A 345 -16.42 27.88 -2.90
N ILE A 346 -16.59 27.88 -1.56
CA ILE A 346 -17.27 28.88 -0.73
C ILE A 346 -16.27 29.87 -0.09
N ILE A 347 -16.65 31.15 -0.10
CA ILE A 347 -15.94 32.41 0.21
C ILE A 347 -15.20 32.46 1.57
N GLY A 348 -14.03 33.10 1.60
CA GLY A 348 -13.15 33.26 2.77
C GLY A 348 -13.68 34.19 3.89
N LEU A 349 -13.32 33.87 5.13
CA LEU A 349 -13.66 34.61 6.36
C LEU A 349 -12.61 35.71 6.64
N PHE A 350 -13.08 36.90 7.07
CA PHE A 350 -12.28 38.12 7.29
C PHE A 350 -11.99 38.33 8.79
N THR A 351 -10.78 38.73 9.17
CA THR A 351 -10.52 39.38 10.47
C THR A 351 -9.82 40.72 10.27
N LYS A 352 -10.19 41.72 11.09
CA LYS A 352 -9.82 43.14 10.94
C LYS A 352 -9.02 43.60 12.17
N ASN A 353 -7.85 44.22 11.91
CA ASN A 353 -7.00 45.11 12.75
C ASN A 353 -5.65 44.52 13.29
N VAL A 354 -4.63 45.41 13.31
CA VAL A 354 -3.35 45.44 14.10
C VAL A 354 -2.02 45.22 13.29
N PRO A 355 -0.89 45.91 13.62
CA PRO A 355 0.28 46.12 12.73
C PRO A 355 1.39 45.03 12.74
N TYR A 356 2.33 45.21 11.80
CA TYR A 356 3.32 44.31 11.19
C TYR A 356 4.47 43.74 12.06
N TYR A 357 4.70 42.42 12.01
CA TYR A 357 5.96 41.70 11.59
C TYR A 357 5.81 40.15 11.76
N ALA A 358 6.52 39.35 10.95
CA ALA A 358 6.78 37.89 11.12
C ALA A 358 5.64 36.84 10.97
N ALA A 359 4.59 37.12 10.19
CA ALA A 359 3.34 36.38 10.30
C ALA A 359 3.23 35.06 9.49
N GLY A 360 3.86 34.95 8.30
CA GLY A 360 3.66 33.79 7.40
C GLY A 360 4.06 32.44 8.03
N LYS A 361 5.21 32.42 8.72
CA LYS A 361 5.71 31.25 9.46
C LYS A 361 4.85 30.91 10.68
N SER A 362 4.26 31.91 11.34
CA SER A 362 3.41 31.73 12.52
C SER A 362 2.04 31.16 12.15
N ALA A 363 1.38 31.68 11.11
CA ALA A 363 0.15 31.11 10.58
C ALA A 363 0.38 29.69 10.03
N TYR A 364 1.52 29.46 9.37
CA TYR A 364 1.97 28.16 8.92
C TYR A 364 2.11 27.14 10.08
N ASN A 365 2.81 27.50 11.15
CA ASN A 365 3.00 26.62 12.32
C ASN A 365 1.66 26.29 13.01
N VAL A 366 0.73 27.24 13.04
CA VAL A 366 -0.59 27.04 13.64
C VAL A 366 -1.46 26.13 12.78
N LEU A 367 -1.58 26.41 11.48
CA LEU A 367 -2.35 25.59 10.52
C LEU A 367 -1.89 24.13 10.47
N THR A 368 -0.57 23.90 10.55
CA THR A 368 0.01 22.55 10.53
C THR A 368 -0.07 21.82 11.89
N SER A 369 -0.32 22.55 13.00
CA SER A 369 -0.44 21.99 14.36
C SER A 369 -1.86 21.55 14.74
N ILE A 370 -2.88 21.97 14.00
CA ILE A 370 -4.28 21.65 14.33
C ILE A 370 -4.58 20.18 13.96
N SER A 371 -5.09 19.43 14.93
CA SER A 371 -5.61 18.06 14.80
C SER A 371 -7.06 18.15 14.31
N TYR A 372 -7.41 17.52 13.18
CA TYR A 372 -8.76 17.63 12.61
C TYR A 372 -9.44 16.27 12.69
N GLN A 373 -10.66 16.23 13.23
CA GLN A 373 -11.52 15.06 13.15
C GLN A 373 -12.02 14.88 11.71
N THR A 374 -12.07 13.63 11.29
CA THR A 374 -12.55 13.17 9.99
C THR A 374 -13.97 13.68 9.71
N ASN A 375 -14.22 14.01 8.44
CA ASN A 375 -15.36 14.74 7.87
C ASN A 375 -15.15 16.26 7.89
N THR A 376 -15.24 16.85 6.71
CA THR A 376 -15.10 18.29 6.41
C THR A 376 -15.66 19.16 7.53
N THR A 377 -14.78 19.61 8.41
CA THR A 377 -15.09 20.58 9.45
C THR A 377 -14.40 21.88 9.07
N THR A 378 -15.21 22.85 8.64
CA THR A 378 -14.84 24.26 8.67
C THR A 378 -14.43 24.57 10.10
N VAL A 379 -13.16 24.89 10.34
CA VAL A 379 -12.71 25.23 11.70
C VAL A 379 -13.35 26.55 12.09
N ASN A 380 -14.15 26.50 13.16
CA ASN A 380 -14.78 27.67 13.77
C ASN A 380 -13.72 28.57 14.44
N ASP A 381 -13.63 29.77 13.90
CA ASP A 381 -13.25 31.13 14.37
C ASP A 381 -12.54 31.37 15.73
N THR A 382 -12.62 30.51 16.73
CA THR A 382 -12.14 30.86 18.09
C THR A 382 -10.66 30.59 18.35
N MET A 383 -9.98 29.72 17.60
CA MET A 383 -8.53 29.47 17.79
C MET A 383 -7.60 30.45 17.03
N TYR A 384 -8.15 31.28 16.12
CA TYR A 384 -7.37 32.23 15.32
C TYR A 384 -7.07 33.56 16.03
N GLN A 385 -7.69 33.80 17.19
CA GLN A 385 -7.61 35.09 17.90
C GLN A 385 -6.22 35.38 18.51
N ASN A 386 -5.32 34.39 18.61
CA ASN A 386 -4.03 34.54 19.31
C ASN A 386 -2.80 34.57 18.40
N VAL A 387 -2.95 34.59 17.07
CA VAL A 387 -1.79 34.58 16.14
C VAL A 387 -1.57 35.99 15.57
N VAL A 388 -0.46 36.57 16.00
CA VAL A 388 0.01 37.91 15.64
C VAL A 388 0.33 38.00 14.13
N GLY A 389 -0.48 38.76 13.38
CA GLY A 389 -0.18 39.29 12.04
C GLY A 389 -1.14 38.87 10.90
N ASN A 390 -1.36 39.78 9.94
CA ASN A 390 -2.28 39.62 8.80
C ASN A 390 -1.84 38.51 7.83
N VAL A 391 -2.25 37.26 8.08
CA VAL A 391 -1.97 36.13 7.19
C VAL A 391 -3.21 35.30 6.94
N SER A 392 -3.56 35.15 5.66
CA SER A 392 -4.49 34.14 5.21
C SER A 392 -3.73 32.86 4.87
N GLY A 393 -4.18 31.72 5.36
CA GLY A 393 -3.69 30.42 4.92
C GLY A 393 -4.82 29.43 4.76
N TYR A 394 -4.58 28.42 3.95
CA TYR A 394 -5.52 27.36 3.70
C TYR A 394 -4.82 26.01 3.83
N SER A 395 -5.48 25.08 4.53
CA SER A 395 -5.03 23.71 4.69
C SER A 395 -6.14 22.75 4.29
N TYR A 396 -5.77 21.68 3.61
CA TYR A 396 -6.65 20.59 3.22
C TYR A 396 -6.06 19.25 3.64
N LYS A 397 -6.92 18.37 4.16
CA LYS A 397 -6.56 17.04 4.64
C LYS A 397 -7.31 15.98 3.87
N ILE A 398 -6.63 14.89 3.57
CA ILE A 398 -7.21 13.71 2.94
C ILE A 398 -7.18 12.55 3.93
N ASP A 399 -8.20 11.71 3.82
CA ASP A 399 -8.35 10.51 4.61
C ASP A 399 -7.10 9.62 4.53
N LYS A 400 -6.77 8.93 5.63
CA LYS A 400 -5.59 8.07 5.72
C LYS A 400 -5.66 6.90 4.76
N SER A 401 -6.87 6.47 4.39
CA SER A 401 -7.09 5.38 3.45
C SER A 401 -6.98 5.80 1.97
N ALA A 402 -6.78 7.10 1.69
CA ALA A 402 -6.61 7.58 0.33
C ALA A 402 -5.14 7.62 -0.05
N TYR A 403 -4.82 7.28 -1.30
CA TYR A 403 -3.44 7.16 -1.76
C TYR A 403 -3.20 7.57 -3.20
N LEU A 404 -1.94 7.94 -3.48
CA LEU A 404 -1.38 8.21 -4.80
C LEU A 404 -0.26 7.20 -5.05
N TYR A 405 -0.21 6.59 -6.23
CA TYR A 405 0.80 5.57 -6.54
C TYR A 405 1.40 5.69 -7.94
N ASP A 406 0.76 6.41 -8.86
CA ASP A 406 1.29 6.71 -10.20
C ASP A 406 1.09 8.19 -10.56
N ALA A 407 1.70 8.61 -11.67
CA ALA A 407 1.65 10.00 -12.13
C ALA A 407 0.24 10.47 -12.59
N GLY A 408 -0.68 9.54 -12.84
CA GLY A 408 -2.10 9.84 -13.09
C GLY A 408 -2.84 10.27 -11.82
N HIS A 409 -2.30 9.92 -10.65
CA HIS A 409 -2.84 10.33 -9.35
C HIS A 409 -2.16 11.61 -8.83
N TYR A 410 -2.96 12.56 -8.41
CA TYR A 410 -2.50 13.85 -7.90
C TYR A 410 -3.52 14.53 -6.99
N LEU A 411 -3.06 15.49 -6.21
CA LEU A 411 -3.88 16.35 -5.36
C LEU A 411 -3.54 17.81 -5.65
N ASP A 412 -4.55 18.62 -5.89
CA ASP A 412 -4.43 20.03 -6.25
C ASP A 412 -4.98 20.96 -5.18
N LEU A 413 -4.19 21.99 -4.90
CA LEU A 413 -4.56 23.19 -4.16
C LEU A 413 -4.41 24.39 -5.08
N GLY A 414 -5.52 24.88 -5.61
CA GLY A 414 -5.63 26.19 -6.23
C GLY A 414 -6.14 27.22 -5.22
N LEU A 415 -5.60 28.42 -5.24
CA LEU A 415 -6.07 29.56 -4.45
C LEU A 415 -6.18 30.78 -5.36
N LEU A 416 -7.27 31.51 -5.23
CA LEU A 416 -7.36 32.87 -5.73
C LEU A 416 -6.98 33.79 -4.58
N VAL A 417 -6.00 34.65 -4.82
CA VAL A 417 -5.52 35.61 -3.82
C VAL A 417 -5.66 37.03 -4.33
N SER A 418 -5.84 37.99 -3.43
CA SER A 418 -5.82 39.42 -3.75
C SER A 418 -5.01 40.18 -2.72
N THR A 419 -4.70 41.44 -3.03
CA THR A 419 -4.16 42.36 -2.04
C THR A 419 -5.25 42.71 -1.03
N TRP A 420 -4.90 42.67 0.26
CA TRP A 420 -5.78 43.08 1.35
C TRP A 420 -5.97 44.60 1.41
N ASP A 421 -4.86 45.36 1.39
CA ASP A 421 -4.87 46.82 1.43
C ASP A 421 -4.05 47.39 0.27
N SER A 422 -4.76 47.82 -0.76
CA SER A 422 -4.20 48.39 -1.99
C SER A 422 -3.59 49.79 -1.83
N LYS A 423 -3.82 50.44 -0.68
CA LYS A 423 -3.24 51.77 -0.38
C LYS A 423 -1.81 51.68 0.15
N GLN A 424 -1.36 50.48 0.55
CA GLN A 424 -0.01 50.30 1.05
C GLN A 424 1.01 50.36 -0.09
N LYS A 425 2.25 50.73 0.24
CA LYS A 425 3.36 50.66 -0.71
C LYS A 425 3.55 49.21 -1.18
N SER A 426 4.05 49.04 -2.41
CA SER A 426 4.47 47.73 -2.92
C SER A 426 5.44 47.09 -1.92
N ASN A 427 5.15 45.85 -1.54
CA ASN A 427 6.08 45.06 -0.75
C ASN A 427 6.83 44.13 -1.71
N GLU A 428 8.09 44.47 -1.94
CA GLU A 428 9.00 43.78 -2.86
C GLU A 428 9.58 42.48 -2.27
N SER A 429 9.27 42.14 -1.01
CA SER A 429 9.84 40.98 -0.32
C SER A 429 8.85 40.40 0.71
N THR A 430 7.79 39.76 0.21
CA THR A 430 6.90 38.92 1.03
C THR A 430 7.06 37.45 0.66
N THR A 431 6.77 36.54 1.59
CA THR A 431 7.00 35.10 1.42
C THR A 431 5.72 34.32 1.71
N ALA A 432 5.30 33.52 0.73
CA ALA A 432 4.28 32.49 0.92
C ALA A 432 4.97 31.18 1.33
N TYR A 433 4.25 30.32 2.04
CA TYR A 433 4.72 28.99 2.42
C TYR A 433 3.78 27.93 1.86
N ILE A 434 4.31 27.06 1.01
CA ILE A 434 3.63 25.84 0.58
C ILE A 434 4.12 24.69 1.43
N ASN A 435 3.21 23.82 1.83
CA ASN A 435 3.54 22.63 2.58
C ASN A 435 2.73 21.42 2.15
N TRP A 436 3.44 20.30 2.04
CA TRP A 436 2.84 18.99 1.89
C TRP A 436 3.45 18.07 2.94
N LYS A 437 2.58 17.56 3.82
CA LYS A 437 2.94 16.57 4.83
C LYS A 437 2.19 15.28 4.54
N PHE A 438 2.91 14.18 4.37
CA PHE A 438 2.33 12.91 3.96
C PHE A 438 3.24 11.75 4.34
N ASP A 439 2.67 10.57 4.44
CA ASP A 439 3.45 9.34 4.60
C ASP A 439 3.76 8.73 3.24
N VAL A 440 4.97 8.21 3.09
CA VAL A 440 5.34 7.26 2.04
C VAL A 440 5.27 5.87 2.65
N SER A 441 4.54 4.96 1.99
CA SER A 441 4.43 3.56 2.38
C SER A 441 4.89 2.65 1.25
N PHE A 442 5.34 1.45 1.62
CA PHE A 442 5.68 0.36 0.70
C PHE A 442 4.98 -0.91 1.20
N LEU A 443 4.22 -1.58 0.33
CA LEU A 443 3.39 -2.75 0.69
C LEU A 443 2.54 -2.52 1.96
N GLY A 444 1.95 -1.32 2.07
CA GLY A 444 1.09 -0.93 3.20
C GLY A 444 1.83 -0.56 4.50
N SER A 445 3.14 -0.79 4.57
CA SER A 445 3.97 -0.40 5.71
C SER A 445 4.53 1.00 5.52
N LYS A 446 4.42 1.85 6.55
CA LYS A 446 4.99 3.21 6.50
C LYS A 446 6.52 3.14 6.44
N VAL A 447 7.10 3.76 5.41
CA VAL A 447 8.54 3.94 5.23
C VAL A 447 9.02 5.23 5.90
N GLU A 448 8.32 6.33 5.64
CA GLU A 448 8.67 7.65 6.17
C GLU A 448 7.45 8.58 6.22
N THR A 449 7.52 9.60 7.09
CA THR A 449 6.68 10.80 6.99
C THR A 449 7.49 11.95 6.41
N LEU A 450 7.08 12.47 5.25
CA LEU A 450 7.65 13.67 4.65
C LEU A 450 6.87 14.90 5.08
N ASP A 451 7.57 16.01 5.34
CA ASP A 451 7.02 17.33 5.67
C ASP A 451 7.77 18.39 4.85
N TRP A 452 7.38 18.55 3.59
CA TRP A 452 8.02 19.48 2.67
C TRP A 452 7.53 20.90 2.90
N LYS A 453 8.45 21.83 3.14
CA LYS A 453 8.17 23.24 3.42
C LYS A 453 8.89 24.09 2.40
N ILE A 454 8.13 24.73 1.52
CA ILE A 454 8.67 25.45 0.37
C ILE A 454 8.33 26.93 0.55
N PRO A 455 9.29 27.77 0.97
CA PRO A 455 9.11 29.22 0.95
C PRO A 455 9.19 29.73 -0.48
N VAL A 456 8.25 30.60 -0.86
CA VAL A 456 8.22 31.22 -2.18
C VAL A 456 8.08 32.73 -2.01
N ASN A 457 9.06 33.47 -2.49
CA ASN A 457 9.02 34.92 -2.46
C ASN A 457 8.16 35.45 -3.60
N TYR A 458 7.34 36.45 -3.30
CA TYR A 458 6.50 37.14 -4.26
C TYR A 458 6.36 38.61 -3.86
N ARG A 459 5.80 39.42 -4.75
CA ARG A 459 5.47 40.82 -4.51
C ARG A 459 3.98 40.98 -4.27
N VAL A 460 3.62 41.89 -3.38
CA VAL A 460 2.23 42.28 -3.15
C VAL A 460 2.09 43.79 -3.26
N ASN A 461 0.96 44.27 -3.79
CA ASN A 461 0.83 45.64 -4.29
C ASN A 461 1.79 45.95 -5.44
N ALA A 462 2.12 44.95 -6.25
CA ALA A 462 2.85 45.16 -7.49
C ALA A 462 2.04 46.08 -8.42
N ASN A 463 2.73 46.97 -9.13
CA ASN A 463 2.12 47.89 -10.10
C ASN A 463 1.75 47.19 -11.40
#